data_AF-A0A7Y5K0I6-F1
#
_entry.id   AF-A0A7Y5K0I6-F1
#
_cell.length_a   1.000
_cell.length_b   1.000
_cell.length_c   1.000
_cell.angle_alpha   90.00
_cell.angle_beta   90.00
_cell.angle_gamma   90.00
#
_symmetry.space_group_name_H-M   'P 1'
#
loop_
_entity.id
_entity.type
_entity.pdbx_description
1 polymer ?
#
loop_
_entity_poly.entity_id
_entity_poly.type
_entity_poly.pdbx_seq_one_letter_code
_entity_poly.pdbx_strand_id
1 'polypeptide(L)'
;MNGSPTSSRLREPHVDQLGPADVPVTCGARAIATRIRSLIAHEDGGDVCAAARRLGVPVRQLVQLDTTLAPDCPEARAACEALLAAVTLRYQASATWLLTGSHHPDPGAVSPDVAERLAGVCHAIAGRVAEDVTATSGAGAPYSL
;
A
#
# COMPACT_ATOMS: atom_id res chain seq x y z
N MET A 1 -12.99 41.51 -8.22
CA MET A 1 -13.43 40.16 -8.66
C MET A 1 -12.33 39.19 -8.29
N ASN A 2 -12.41 38.57 -7.10
CA ASN A 2 -11.40 37.61 -6.64
C ASN A 2 -12.00 36.21 -6.72
N GLY A 3 -11.48 35.39 -7.64
CA GLY A 3 -11.81 33.98 -7.76
C GLY A 3 -11.00 33.17 -6.76
N SER A 4 -11.69 32.42 -5.90
CA SER A 4 -11.09 31.36 -5.08
C SER A 4 -10.89 30.11 -5.94
N PRO A 5 -9.74 29.41 -5.89
CA PRO A 5 -9.66 28.06 -6.38
C PRO A 5 -10.14 27.09 -5.29
N THR A 6 -11.25 26.41 -5.56
CA THR A 6 -11.70 25.21 -4.85
C THR A 6 -10.63 24.12 -4.96
N SER A 7 -9.86 23.90 -3.90
CA SER A 7 -9.07 22.68 -3.73
C SER A 7 -10.01 21.52 -3.37
N SER A 8 -10.06 20.54 -4.26
CA SER A 8 -10.65 19.21 -4.04
C SER A 8 -10.19 18.64 -2.70
N ARG A 9 -11.16 18.43 -1.80
CA ARG A 9 -10.94 17.73 -0.54
C ARG A 9 -10.73 16.24 -0.85
N LEU A 10 -9.51 15.77 -0.69
CA LEU A 10 -9.25 14.36 -0.39
C LEU A 10 -10.10 14.00 0.82
N ARG A 11 -10.93 12.97 0.67
CA ARG A 11 -11.94 12.60 1.66
C ARG A 11 -11.28 11.78 2.77
N GLU A 12 -10.75 12.48 3.76
CA GLU A 12 -10.11 11.89 4.94
C GLU A 12 -11.15 11.28 5.88
N PRO A 13 -11.01 10.01 6.32
CA PRO A 13 -11.69 9.54 7.51
C PRO A 13 -11.05 10.22 8.72
N HIS A 14 -11.82 11.09 9.39
CA HIS A 14 -11.42 11.80 10.60
C HIS A 14 -11.23 10.79 11.74
N VAL A 15 -9.97 10.49 12.08
CA VAL A 15 -9.63 9.78 13.31
C VAL A 15 -9.04 10.82 14.25
N ASP A 16 -9.82 11.12 15.29
CA ASP A 16 -9.51 12.07 16.34
C ASP A 16 -8.24 11.67 17.11
N GLN A 17 -7.52 12.69 17.57
CA GLN A 17 -6.17 12.64 18.11
C GLN A 17 -6.06 11.87 19.44
N LEU A 18 -4.95 11.12 19.61
CA LEU A 18 -4.47 10.68 20.94
C LEU A 18 -2.95 10.84 21.06
N GLY A 19 -2.52 11.79 21.90
CA GLY A 19 -1.32 11.73 22.77
C GLY A 19 0.07 12.12 22.19
N PRO A 20 0.93 12.86 22.93
CA PRO A 20 2.25 13.29 22.47
C PRO A 20 3.38 12.29 22.78
N ALA A 21 4.39 12.32 21.88
CA ALA A 21 5.80 11.94 22.01
C ALA A 21 6.20 10.47 22.33
N ASP A 22 7.04 9.93 21.44
CA ASP A 22 7.95 8.78 21.66
C ASP A 22 7.37 7.36 21.63
N VAL A 23 6.31 7.12 20.86
CA VAL A 23 6.00 5.75 20.43
C VAL A 23 6.89 5.46 19.21
N PRO A 24 7.78 4.45 19.25
CA PRO A 24 8.48 4.03 18.05
C PRO A 24 7.42 3.75 16.99
N VAL A 25 7.61 4.33 15.81
CA VAL A 25 6.76 4.10 14.65
C VAL A 25 6.69 2.60 14.42
N THR A 26 5.64 1.94 14.94
CA THR A 26 5.60 0.48 14.96
C THR A 26 5.37 -0.03 13.56
N CYS A 27 6.46 -0.43 12.91
CA CYS A 27 6.51 -1.04 11.57
C CYS A 27 6.45 -2.57 11.63
N GLY A 28 5.96 -3.12 12.75
CA GLY A 28 5.80 -4.56 12.93
C GLY A 28 4.76 -5.13 11.97
N ALA A 29 5.00 -6.35 11.48
CA ALA A 29 4.12 -7.07 10.57
C ALA A 29 2.64 -7.02 11.00
N ARG A 30 2.39 -7.17 12.31
CA ARG A 30 1.04 -7.12 12.90
C ARG A 30 0.34 -5.77 12.77
N ALA A 31 1.08 -4.67 12.89
CA ALA A 31 0.52 -3.32 12.73
C ALA A 31 0.13 -3.07 11.27
N ILE A 32 1.02 -3.45 10.35
CA ILE A 32 0.76 -3.39 8.91
C ILE A 32 -0.44 -4.29 8.53
N ALA A 33 -0.49 -5.51 9.06
CA ALA A 33 -1.58 -6.46 8.84
C ALA A 33 -2.93 -5.89 9.30
N THR A 34 -2.96 -5.25 10.47
CA THR A 34 -4.15 -4.57 10.98
C THR A 34 -4.63 -3.48 10.02
N ARG A 35 -3.73 -2.63 9.52
CA ARG A 35 -4.09 -1.57 8.56
C ARG A 35 -4.64 -2.15 7.25
N ILE A 36 -4.03 -3.20 6.70
CA ILE A 36 -4.51 -3.87 5.49
C ILE A 36 -5.90 -4.49 5.74
N ARG A 37 -6.11 -5.14 6.89
CA ARG A 37 -7.43 -5.69 7.25
C ARG A 37 -8.49 -4.61 7.35
N SER A 38 -8.16 -3.45 7.93
CA SER A 38 -9.09 -2.31 7.99
C SER A 38 -9.45 -1.79 6.60
N LEU A 39 -8.50 -1.74 5.66
CA LEU A 39 -8.78 -1.39 4.26
C LEU A 39 -9.70 -2.42 3.60
N ILE A 40 -9.42 -3.72 3.76
CA ILE A 40 -10.27 -4.79 3.22
C ILE A 40 -11.69 -4.73 3.81
N ALA A 41 -11.81 -4.46 5.11
CA ALA A 41 -13.10 -4.31 5.78
C ALA A 41 -13.89 -3.12 5.21
N HIS A 42 -13.20 -2.03 4.89
CA HIS A 42 -13.83 -0.82 4.36
C HIS A 42 -14.20 -0.94 2.87
N GLU A 43 -13.28 -1.43 2.05
CA GLU A 43 -13.38 -1.41 0.58
C GLU A 43 -14.11 -2.64 0.02
N ASP A 44 -13.93 -3.80 0.65
CA ASP A 44 -14.48 -5.09 0.18
C ASP A 44 -15.45 -5.70 1.22
N GLY A 45 -15.89 -4.93 2.22
CA GLY A 45 -16.81 -5.40 3.26
C GLY A 45 -16.28 -6.55 4.11
N GLY A 46 -14.95 -6.75 4.12
CA GLY A 46 -14.30 -7.87 4.81
C GLY A 46 -14.21 -9.16 4.00
N ASP A 47 -14.69 -9.18 2.75
CA ASP A 47 -14.56 -10.35 1.87
C ASP A 47 -13.13 -10.49 1.35
N VAL A 48 -12.38 -11.41 1.95
CA VAL A 48 -10.99 -11.71 1.61
C VAL A 48 -10.83 -12.22 0.16
N CYS A 49 -11.83 -12.92 -0.39
CA CYS A 49 -11.81 -13.41 -1.77
C CYS A 49 -12.06 -12.28 -2.77
N ALA A 50 -12.95 -11.33 -2.45
CA ALA A 50 -13.13 -10.12 -3.23
C ALA A 50 -11.86 -9.25 -3.21
N ALA A 51 -11.28 -9.04 -2.02
CA ALA A 51 -10.04 -8.30 -1.84
C ALA A 51 -8.88 -8.93 -2.63
N ALA A 52 -8.70 -10.26 -2.56
CA ALA A 52 -7.65 -10.95 -3.31
C ALA A 52 -7.76 -10.74 -4.83
N ARG A 53 -8.99 -10.84 -5.37
CA ARG A 53 -9.25 -10.57 -6.79
C ARG A 53 -8.96 -9.13 -7.16
N ARG A 54 -9.39 -8.16 -6.34
CA ARG A 54 -9.15 -6.73 -6.58
C ARG A 54 -7.67 -6.38 -6.53
N LEU A 55 -6.94 -6.95 -5.57
CA LEU A 55 -5.51 -6.75 -5.39
C LEU A 55 -4.68 -7.53 -6.42
N GLY A 56 -5.26 -8.50 -7.12
CA GLY A 56 -4.53 -9.38 -8.04
C GLY A 56 -3.51 -10.25 -7.31
N VAL A 57 -3.79 -10.64 -6.06
CA VAL A 57 -2.90 -11.44 -5.21
C VAL A 57 -3.56 -12.77 -4.83
N PRO A 58 -2.78 -13.82 -4.52
CA PRO A 58 -3.33 -15.07 -4.02
C PRO A 58 -4.07 -14.88 -2.68
N VAL A 59 -5.25 -15.50 -2.54
CA VAL A 59 -6.05 -15.49 -1.29
C VAL A 59 -5.22 -15.89 -0.06
N ARG A 60 -4.32 -16.88 -0.21
CA ARG A 60 -3.43 -17.33 0.88
C ARG A 60 -2.58 -16.20 1.48
N GLN A 61 -2.15 -15.21 0.69
CA GLN A 61 -1.36 -14.08 1.18
C GLN A 61 -2.18 -13.18 2.11
N LEU A 62 -3.48 -13.04 1.85
CA LEU A 62 -4.37 -12.26 2.70
C LEU A 62 -4.78 -13.03 3.96
N VAL A 63 -4.97 -14.35 3.85
CA VAL A 63 -5.25 -15.22 5.01
C VAL A 63 -4.05 -15.29 5.95
N GLN A 64 -2.83 -15.34 5.41
CA GLN A 64 -1.57 -15.44 6.15
C GLN A 64 -0.81 -14.10 6.16
N LEU A 65 -1.54 -13.01 6.39
CA LEU A 65 -1.01 -11.64 6.34
C LEU A 65 0.18 -11.44 7.27
N ASP A 66 0.11 -11.90 8.53
CA ASP A 66 1.20 -11.71 9.49
C ASP A 66 2.49 -12.43 9.05
N THR A 67 2.37 -13.63 8.48
CA THR A 67 3.52 -14.38 7.92
C THR A 67 4.06 -13.71 6.65
N THR A 68 3.17 -13.28 5.75
CA THR A 68 3.56 -12.60 4.51
C THR A 68 4.28 -11.28 4.79
N LEU A 69 3.92 -10.59 5.88
CA LEU A 69 4.50 -9.30 6.26
C LEU A 69 5.74 -9.39 7.16
N ALA A 70 6.10 -10.60 7.59
CA ALA A 70 7.32 -10.92 8.35
C ALA A 70 8.24 -11.83 7.53
N PRO A 71 8.77 -11.35 6.39
CA PRO A 71 9.60 -12.17 5.50
C PRO A 71 10.91 -12.55 6.17
N ASP A 72 11.29 -13.81 6.02
CA ASP A 72 12.53 -14.42 6.54
C ASP A 72 13.57 -14.67 5.44
N CYS A 73 13.17 -14.57 4.16
CA CYS A 73 14.05 -14.69 3.00
C CYS A 73 13.77 -13.61 1.93
N PRO A 74 14.70 -13.39 0.97
CA PRO A 74 14.55 -12.40 -0.10
C PRO A 74 13.30 -12.59 -0.96
N GLU A 75 12.94 -13.84 -1.27
CA GLU A 75 11.76 -14.15 -2.08
C GLU A 75 10.46 -13.78 -1.34
N ALA A 76 10.39 -14.11 -0.04
CA ALA A 76 9.29 -13.70 0.81
C ALA A 76 9.21 -12.17 0.94
N ARG A 77 10.37 -11.49 0.97
CA ARG A 77 10.44 -10.03 1.00
C ARG A 77 9.90 -9.41 -0.28
N ALA A 78 10.28 -9.91 -1.44
CA ALA A 78 9.74 -9.46 -2.72
C ALA A 78 8.21 -9.67 -2.79
N ALA A 79 7.71 -10.81 -2.29
CA ALA A 79 6.28 -11.08 -2.21
C ALA A 79 5.54 -10.10 -1.26
N CYS A 80 6.15 -9.76 -0.12
CA CYS A 80 5.64 -8.74 0.80
C CYS A 80 5.56 -7.36 0.14
N GLU A 81 6.63 -6.93 -0.52
CA GLU A 81 6.71 -5.64 -1.21
C GLU A 81 5.70 -5.57 -2.36
N ALA A 82 5.54 -6.67 -3.10
CA ALA A 82 4.52 -6.81 -4.12
C ALA A 82 3.10 -6.71 -3.53
N LEU A 83 2.80 -7.32 -2.38
CA LEU A 83 1.50 -7.16 -1.73
C LEU A 83 1.24 -5.69 -1.35
N LEU A 84 2.21 -5.03 -0.71
CA LEU A 84 2.07 -3.64 -0.29
C LEU A 84 1.89 -2.67 -1.46
N ALA A 85 2.59 -2.91 -2.57
CA ALA A 85 2.41 -2.16 -3.81
C ALA A 85 1.00 -2.35 -4.40
N ALA A 86 0.46 -3.58 -4.38
CA ALA A 86 -0.89 -3.85 -4.85
C ALA A 86 -1.95 -3.12 -3.98
N VAL A 87 -1.80 -3.18 -2.66
CA VAL A 87 -2.66 -2.45 -1.70
C VAL A 87 -2.60 -0.94 -1.96
N THR A 88 -1.38 -0.40 -2.12
CA THR A 88 -1.16 1.03 -2.41
C THR A 88 -1.89 1.46 -3.68
N LEU A 89 -1.77 0.69 -4.77
CA LEU A 89 -2.37 1.04 -6.06
C LEU A 89 -3.90 0.86 -6.08
N ARG A 90 -4.42 -0.24 -5.51
CA ARG A 90 -5.85 -0.62 -5.67
C ARG A 90 -6.77 -0.02 -4.60
N TYR A 91 -6.23 0.30 -3.43
CA TYR A 91 -6.95 1.01 -2.37
C TYR A 91 -6.49 2.47 -2.22
N GLN A 92 -5.59 2.95 -3.09
CA GLN A 92 -5.05 4.32 -3.04
C GLN A 92 -4.46 4.70 -1.66
N ALA A 93 -3.96 3.70 -0.93
CA ALA A 93 -3.37 3.89 0.39
C ALA A 93 -1.91 4.35 0.26
N SER A 94 -1.46 5.28 1.11
CA SER A 94 -0.05 5.68 1.13
C SER A 94 0.84 4.54 1.64
N ALA A 95 1.89 4.18 0.88
CA ALA A 95 2.90 3.21 1.32
C ALA A 95 3.57 3.64 2.64
N THR A 96 3.81 4.93 2.80
CA THR A 96 4.33 5.52 4.04
C THR A 96 3.37 5.27 5.19
N TRP A 97 2.07 5.52 5.01
CA TRP A 97 1.06 5.26 6.05
C TRP A 97 0.92 3.76 6.35
N LEU A 98 0.97 2.89 5.35
CA LEU A 98 0.88 1.45 5.56
C LEU A 98 2.02 0.95 6.47
N LEU A 99 3.25 1.40 6.21
CA LEU A 99 4.42 1.00 6.98
C LEU A 99 4.45 1.67 8.35
N THR A 100 4.31 3.00 8.39
CA THR A 100 4.56 3.81 9.59
C THR A 100 3.32 4.04 10.44
N GLY A 101 2.13 4.01 9.84
CA GLY A 101 0.89 4.50 10.45
C GLY A 101 0.68 6.01 10.33
N SER A 102 1.64 6.73 9.73
CA SER A 102 1.63 8.19 9.60
C SER A 102 1.71 8.60 8.14
N HIS A 103 0.90 9.58 7.73
CA HIS A 103 1.00 10.17 6.39
C HIS A 103 2.22 11.09 6.25
N HIS A 104 2.63 11.72 7.35
CA HIS A 104 3.79 12.61 7.45
C HIS A 104 4.70 12.14 8.59
N PRO A 105 5.43 11.03 8.43
CA PRO A 105 6.45 10.67 9.40
C PRO A 105 7.53 11.74 9.39
N ASP A 106 8.05 12.06 10.57
CA ASP A 106 9.28 12.84 10.68
C ASP A 106 10.41 12.03 10.02
N PRO A 107 11.08 12.56 8.98
CA PRO A 107 12.15 11.85 8.29
C PRO A 107 13.30 11.46 9.24
N GLY A 108 13.53 12.22 10.31
CA GLY A 108 14.53 11.88 11.34
C GLY A 108 14.13 10.70 12.24
N ALA A 109 12.84 10.35 12.28
CA ALA A 109 12.30 9.26 13.09
C ALA A 109 12.08 7.95 12.30
N VAL A 110 12.32 7.96 10.98
CA VAL A 110 12.19 6.76 10.14
C VAL A 110 13.46 5.91 10.26
N SER A 111 13.33 4.72 10.85
CA SER A 111 14.43 3.76 10.92
C SER A 111 14.93 3.35 9.53
N PRO A 112 16.22 3.00 9.36
CA PRO A 112 16.78 2.58 8.07
C PRO A 112 16.04 1.38 7.46
N ASP A 113 15.61 0.42 8.27
CA ASP A 113 14.84 -0.74 7.81
C ASP A 113 13.53 -0.33 7.12
N VAL A 114 12.87 0.71 7.64
CA VAL A 114 11.61 1.23 7.09
C VAL A 114 11.87 1.99 5.80
N ALA A 115 12.94 2.78 5.74
CA ALA A 115 13.34 3.46 4.52
C ALA A 115 13.66 2.45 3.39
N GLU A 116 14.36 1.36 3.72
CA GLU A 116 14.69 0.29 2.77
C GLU A 116 13.43 -0.45 2.29
N ARG A 117 12.51 -0.79 3.21
CA ARG A 117 11.21 -1.38 2.82
C ARG A 117 10.39 -0.43 1.96
N LEU A 118 10.37 0.87 2.28
CA LEU A 118 9.65 1.86 1.47
C LEU A 118 10.24 1.93 0.06
N ALA A 119 11.56 1.91 -0.08
CA ALA A 119 12.23 1.87 -1.38
C ALA A 119 11.84 0.61 -2.18
N GLY A 120 11.81 -0.56 -1.55
CA GLY A 120 11.36 -1.82 -2.18
C GLY A 120 9.90 -1.75 -2.64
N VAL A 121 9.01 -1.20 -1.82
CA VAL A 121 7.60 -0.99 -2.20
C VAL A 121 7.48 -0.01 -3.37
N CYS A 122 8.22 1.10 -3.37
CA CYS A 122 8.25 2.05 -4.49
C CYS A 122 8.75 1.39 -5.78
N HIS A 123 9.77 0.53 -5.70
CA HIS A 123 10.26 -0.23 -6.84
C HIS A 123 9.17 -1.19 -7.37
N ALA A 124 8.48 -1.91 -6.49
CA ALA A 124 7.39 -2.81 -6.85
C ALA A 124 6.17 -2.07 -7.45
N ILE A 125 5.88 -0.84 -6.99
CA ILE A 125 4.86 0.03 -7.58
C ILE A 125 5.27 0.41 -9.00
N ALA A 126 6.51 0.88 -9.19
CA ALA A 126 7.03 1.29 -10.50
C ALA A 126 6.99 0.13 -11.51
N GLY A 127 7.38 -1.07 -11.09
CA GLY A 127 7.31 -2.28 -11.93
C GLY A 127 5.89 -2.56 -12.42
N ARG A 128 4.90 -2.51 -11.53
CA ARG A 128 3.49 -2.73 -11.91
C ARG A 128 2.93 -1.65 -12.82
N VAL A 129 3.26 -0.38 -12.57
CA VAL A 129 2.83 0.72 -13.44
C VAL A 129 3.42 0.54 -14.85
N ALA A 130 4.67 0.11 -14.96
CA ALA A 130 5.29 -0.20 -16.26
C ALA A 130 4.61 -1.39 -16.96
N GLU A 131 4.29 -2.47 -16.24
CA GLU A 131 3.53 -3.60 -16.76
C GLU A 131 2.14 -3.18 -17.27
N ASP A 132 1.40 -2.37 -16.50
CA ASP A 132 0.08 -1.87 -16.93
C ASP A 132 0.17 -0.97 -18.18
N VAL A 133 1.19 -0.11 -18.28
CA VAL A 133 1.44 0.72 -19.47
C VAL A 133 1.75 -0.15 -20.69
N THR A 134 2.61 -1.16 -20.54
CA THR A 134 2.95 -2.07 -21.65
C THR A 134 1.78 -2.96 -22.05
N ALA A 135 0.97 -3.45 -21.11
CA ALA A 135 -0.23 -4.22 -21.39
C ALA A 135 -1.28 -3.37 -22.15
N THR A 136 -1.43 -2.10 -21.78
CA THR A 136 -2.33 -1.16 -22.45
C THR A 136 -1.82 -0.81 -23.86
N SER A 137 -0.50 -0.68 -24.03
CA SER A 137 0.13 -0.40 -25.33
C SER A 137 0.12 -1.61 -26.28
N GLY A 138 0.21 -2.83 -25.76
CA GLY A 138 0.18 -4.07 -26.54
C GLY A 138 -1.22 -4.44 -27.07
N ALA A 139 -2.28 -3.98 -26.40
CA ALA A 139 -3.67 -4.14 -26.87
C ALA A 139 -4.03 -3.21 -28.05
N GLY A 140 -3.13 -2.28 -28.42
CA GLY A 140 -3.34 -1.27 -29.45
C GLY A 140 -2.88 -1.62 -30.86
N ALA A 141 -2.44 -2.86 -31.14
CA ALA A 141 -2.03 -3.26 -32.50
C ALA A 141 -3.02 -4.23 -33.19
N PRO A 142 -4.22 -3.78 -33.61
CA PRO A 142 -4.93 -4.43 -34.69
C PRO A 142 -4.49 -3.83 -36.04
N TYR A 143 -3.82 -4.67 -36.84
CA TYR A 143 -3.60 -4.57 -38.29
C TYR A 143 -2.74 -3.43 -38.86
N SER A 144 -1.70 -3.81 -39.61
CA SER A 144 -1.48 -3.28 -40.97
C SER A 144 -0.60 -4.24 -41.79
N LEU A 145 -1.29 -4.87 -42.74
CA LEU A 145 -0.91 -5.41 -44.07
C LEU A 145 0.17 -6.50 -44.17
#